data_AF-A0A6P0U3F7-F1
#
_entry.id   AF-A0A6P0U3F7-F1
#
_cell.length_a   1.000
_cell.length_b   1.000
_cell.length_c   1.000
_cell.angle_alpha   90.00
_cell.angle_beta   90.00
_cell.angle_gamma   90.00
#
_symmetry.space_group_name_H-M   'P 1'
#
loop_
_entity.id
_entity.type
_entity.pdbx_description
1 polymer ?
#
loop_
_entity_poly.entity_id
_entity_poly.type
_entity_poly.pdbx_seq_one_letter_code
_entity_poly.pdbx_strand_id
1 'polypeptide(L)'
;MELVSGEIIVMSPSGLESDEVAAAIVAYLWHWVRPRKLARVIASSGGFRLPNADGDIRAPDASFISAEKLPRPTSSSKLKL
;
A
#
# COMPACT_ATOMS: atom_id res chain seq x y z
N MET A 1 -5.11 5.79 -10.51
CA MET A 1 -6.23 5.09 -11.20
C MET A 1 -6.56 3.84 -10.42
N GLU A 2 -7.83 3.50 -10.32
CA GLU A 2 -8.34 2.31 -9.62
C GLU A 2 -9.29 1.53 -10.54
N LEU A 3 -9.54 0.26 -10.22
CA LEU A 3 -10.57 -0.56 -10.85
C LEU A 3 -11.62 -0.88 -9.77
N VAL A 4 -12.87 -0.47 -9.98
CA VAL A 4 -13.98 -0.70 -9.05
C VAL A 4 -15.20 -1.16 -9.82
N SER A 5 -15.70 -2.35 -9.52
CA SER A 5 -16.88 -2.95 -10.17
C SER A 5 -16.77 -2.98 -11.70
N GLY A 6 -15.57 -3.26 -12.21
CA GLY A 6 -15.26 -3.31 -13.64
C GLY A 6 -15.04 -1.96 -14.31
N GLU A 7 -15.15 -0.84 -13.57
CA GLU A 7 -14.95 0.50 -14.09
C GLU A 7 -13.58 1.07 -13.69
N ILE A 8 -12.92 1.75 -14.64
CA ILE A 8 -11.67 2.47 -14.37
C ILE A 8 -12.00 3.84 -13.78
N ILE A 9 -11.57 4.05 -12.54
CA ILE A 9 -11.71 5.33 -11.85
C ILE A 9 -10.38 6.10 -11.95
N VAL A 10 -10.41 7.27 -12.58
CA VAL A 10 -9.28 8.19 -12.63
C VAL A 10 -9.37 9.16 -11.47
N MET A 11 -8.45 9.05 -10.52
CA MET A 11 -8.32 10.01 -9.42
C MET A 11 -7.62 11.27 -9.90
N SER A 12 -8.11 12.44 -9.47
CA SER A 12 -7.35 13.68 -9.59
C SER A 12 -6.06 13.60 -8.76
N PRO A 13 -5.00 14.32 -9.14
CA PRO A 13 -3.84 14.49 -8.26
C PRO A 13 -4.28 15.02 -6.90
N SER A 14 -3.66 14.52 -5.84
CA SER A 14 -3.84 15.02 -4.49
C SER A 14 -3.31 16.46 -4.36
N GLY A 15 -3.94 17.23 -3.47
CA GLY A 15 -3.44 18.54 -3.05
C GLY A 15 -2.35 18.40 -1.98
N LEU A 16 -1.59 19.48 -1.77
CA LEU A 16 -0.47 19.52 -0.82
C LEU A 16 -0.88 19.05 0.58
N GLU A 17 -1.97 19.57 1.12
CA GLU A 17 -2.45 19.21 2.47
C GLU A 17 -2.78 17.71 2.58
N SER A 18 -3.46 17.15 1.58
CA SER A 18 -3.80 15.73 1.56
C SER A 18 -2.54 14.85 1.50
N ASP A 19 -1.55 15.26 0.69
CA ASP A 19 -0.28 14.55 0.57
C ASP A 19 0.55 14.63 1.86
N GLU A 20 0.58 15.77 2.54
CA GLU A 20 1.25 15.93 3.83
C GLU A 20 0.65 15.00 4.90
N VAL A 21 -0.68 14.90 4.93
CA VAL A 21 -1.39 13.98 5.83
C VAL A 21 -1.07 12.52 5.50
N ALA A 22 -1.13 12.12 4.22
CA ALA A 22 -0.79 10.78 3.78
C ALA A 22 0.67 10.42 4.14
N ALA A 23 1.60 11.33 3.89
CA ALA A 23 3.01 11.17 4.22
C ALA A 23 3.24 11.00 5.73
N ALA A 24 2.54 11.79 6.56
CA ALA A 24 2.61 11.67 8.02
C ALA A 24 2.11 10.29 8.50
N ILE A 25 0.99 9.80 7.96
CA ILE A 25 0.44 8.47 8.27
C ILE A 25 1.47 7.37 7.93
N VAL A 26 2.04 7.41 6.72
CA VAL A 26 3.08 6.47 6.29
C VAL A 26 4.28 6.54 7.22
N ALA A 27 4.74 7.74 7.59
CA ALA A 27 5.87 7.92 8.49
C ALA A 27 5.60 7.33 9.88
N TYR A 28 4.45 7.62 10.50
CA TYR A 28 4.11 7.08 11.82
C TYR A 28 4.03 5.55 11.82
N LEU A 29 3.38 4.97 10.80
CA LEU A 29 3.32 3.51 10.64
C LEU A 29 4.73 2.93 10.47
N TRP A 30 5.54 3.51 9.58
CA TRP A 30 6.88 3.01 9.28
C TRP A 30 7.78 2.99 10.52
N HIS A 31 7.80 4.09 11.29
CA HIS A 31 8.60 4.18 12.52
C HIS A 31 8.15 3.18 13.59
N TRP A 32 6.85 2.86 13.65
CA TRP A 32 6.35 1.83 14.54
C TRP A 32 6.75 0.41 14.10
N VAL A 33 6.56 0.08 12.82
CA VAL A 33 6.66 -1.31 12.35
C VAL A 33 8.08 -1.76 12.06
N ARG A 34 8.95 -0.86 11.56
CA ARG A 34 10.31 -1.19 11.13
C ARG A 34 11.19 -1.78 12.25
N PRO A 35 11.33 -1.17 13.44
CA PRO A 35 12.18 -1.75 14.50
C PRO A 35 11.67 -3.10 14.99
N ARG A 36 10.38 -3.40 14.80
CA ARG A 36 9.72 -4.65 15.22
C ARG A 36 9.60 -5.68 14.10
N LYS A 37 9.99 -5.33 12.87
CA LYS A 37 9.89 -6.17 11.66
C LYS A 37 8.50 -6.76 11.42
N LEU A 38 7.45 -6.00 11.77
CA LEU A 38 6.07 -6.50 11.74
C LEU A 38 5.49 -6.56 10.33
N ALA A 39 5.94 -5.70 9.41
CA ALA A 39 5.27 -5.47 8.14
C ALA A 39 6.10 -4.67 7.14
N ARG A 40 5.56 -4.58 5.91
CA ARG A 40 5.85 -3.50 4.97
C ARG A 40 4.78 -2.42 5.03
N VAL A 41 5.21 -1.17 4.92
CA VAL A 41 4.33 -0.02 4.69
C VAL A 41 4.51 0.43 3.25
N ILE A 42 3.40 0.56 2.52
CA ILE A 42 3.37 1.00 1.12
C ILE A 42 2.58 2.31 1.06
N ALA A 43 3.11 3.30 0.33
CA ALA A 43 2.46 4.59 0.10
C ALA A 43 1.46 4.51 -1.07
N SER A 44 0.87 5.64 -1.45
CA SER A 44 -0.23 5.78 -2.42
C SER A 44 -0.06 5.14 -3.79
N SER A 45 1.16 4.79 -4.20
CA SER A 45 1.43 4.13 -5.50
C SER A 45 1.28 2.60 -5.48
N GLY A 46 1.02 1.99 -4.32
CA GLY A 46 0.81 0.55 -4.20
C GLY A 46 -0.59 0.11 -4.63
N GLY A 47 -0.69 -0.67 -5.70
CA GLY A 47 -1.96 -1.27 -6.14
C GLY A 47 -2.23 -2.63 -5.49
N PHE A 48 -3.45 -2.84 -5.01
CA PHE A 48 -3.90 -4.06 -4.33
C PHE A 48 -5.16 -4.61 -4.96
N ARG A 49 -5.13 -5.88 -5.38
CA ARG A 49 -6.33 -6.60 -5.78
C ARG A 49 -7.10 -7.07 -4.55
N LEU A 50 -8.35 -6.69 -4.44
CA LEU A 50 -9.24 -7.07 -3.35
C LEU A 50 -9.85 -8.46 -3.59
N PRO A 51 -10.20 -9.20 -2.51
CA PRO A 51 -10.79 -10.53 -2.61
C PRO A 51 -12.33 -10.47 -2.80
N ASN A 52 -12.84 -9.45 -3.48
CA ASN A 52 -14.25 -9.36 -3.84
C ASN A 52 -14.53 -10.00 -5.21
N ALA A 53 -15.80 -10.22 -5.53
CA ALA A 53 -16.21 -10.91 -6.76
C ALA A 53 -15.70 -10.20 -8.03
N ASP A 54 -15.67 -8.87 -8.01
CA ASP A 54 -15.28 -8.04 -9.15
C ASP A 54 -13.75 -7.90 -9.30
N GLY A 55 -12.98 -8.38 -8.32
CA GLY A 55 -11.52 -8.36 -8.36
C GLY A 55 -10.95 -6.94 -8.40
N ASP A 56 -11.57 -6.02 -7.67
CA ASP A 56 -11.24 -4.60 -7.65
C ASP A 56 -9.76 -4.37 -7.37
N ILE A 57 -9.20 -3.31 -7.96
CA ILE A 57 -7.83 -2.87 -7.73
C ILE A 57 -7.87 -1.48 -7.10
N ARG A 58 -7.42 -1.38 -5.86
CA ARG A 58 -7.36 -0.13 -5.09
C ARG A 58 -5.93 0.31 -4.85
N ALA A 59 -5.70 1.60 -4.75
CA ALA A 59 -4.41 2.21 -4.42
C ALA A 59 -4.57 3.16 -3.22
N PRO A 60 -4.60 2.62 -1.99
CA PRO A 60 -4.80 3.43 -0.78
C PRO A 60 -3.60 4.33 -0.48
N ASP A 61 -3.83 5.48 0.15
CA ASP A 61 -2.77 6.45 0.51
C ASP A 61 -1.71 5.89 1.47
N ALA A 62 -2.10 4.92 2.32
CA ALA A 62 -1.20 4.16 3.17
C ALA A 62 -1.70 2.72 3.32
N SER A 63 -0.79 1.75 3.19
CA SER A 63 -1.09 0.33 3.31
C SER A 63 -0.09 -0.40 4.21
N PHE A 64 -0.57 -1.37 5.01
CA PHE A 64 0.22 -2.22 5.88
C PHE A 64 0.08 -3.68 5.43
N ILE A 65 1.20 -4.32 5.10
CA ILE A 65 1.25 -5.74 4.75
C ILE A 65 2.03 -6.47 5.84
N SER A 66 1.34 -7.25 6.67
CA SER A 66 1.95 -8.08 7.71
C SER A 66 3.09 -8.92 7.13
N ALA A 67 4.19 -9.04 7.87
CA ALA A 67 5.36 -9.83 7.49
C ALA A 67 4.99 -11.29 7.15
N GLU A 68 3.99 -11.85 7.84
CA GLU A 68 3.47 -13.21 7.62
C GLU A 68 2.76 -13.37 6.26
N LYS A 69 2.22 -12.28 5.71
CA LYS A 69 1.49 -12.27 4.42
C LYS A 69 2.37 -11.85 3.25
N LEU A 70 3.64 -11.52 3.49
CA LEU A 70 4.53 -11.13 2.42
C LEU A 70 4.85 -12.32 1.51
N PRO A 71 4.91 -12.11 0.18
CA PRO A 71 5.41 -13.13 -0.73
C PRO A 71 6.81 -13.56 -0.29
N ARG A 72 7.08 -14.87 -0.35
CA ARG A 72 8.44 -15.35 -0.10
C ARG A 72 9.35 -14.75 -1.18
N PRO A 73 10.47 -14.11 -0.80
CA PRO A 73 11.39 -13.58 -1.78
C PRO A 73 11.87 -14.72 -2.68
N THR A 74 11.68 -14.56 -3.99
CA THR A 74 12.36 -15.43 -4.97
C THR A 74 13.86 -15.15 -4.88
N SER A 75 14.70 -16.14 -5.21
CA SER A 75 16.16 -16.08 -5.00
C SER A 75 16.87 -14.82 -5.54
N SER A 76 16.23 -14.07 -6.44
CA SER A 76 16.72 -12.82 -7.04
C SER A 76 16.37 -11.54 -6.26
N SER A 77 15.53 -11.60 -5.23
CA SER A 77 15.04 -10.42 -4.50
C SER A 77 15.06 -10.63 -2.99
N LYS A 78 16.22 -10.53 -2.34
CA LYS A 78 16.30 -10.50 -0.86
C LYS A 78 15.72 -9.20 -0.31
N LEU A 79 14.41 -9.14 -0.14
CA LEU A 79 13.70 -8.02 0.52
C LEU A 79 13.92 -8.10 2.03
N LYS A 80 14.88 -7.33 2.57
CA LYS A 80 15.15 -7.24 4.03
C LYS A 80 14.08 -6.43 4.73
N LEU A 81 13.38 -7.03 5.71
CA LEU A 81 12.41 -6.35 6.58
C LEU A 81 13.09 -5.28 7.44
#